data_AF-A0A7J2MD87-F1
#
_entry.id   AF-A0A7J2MD87-F1
#
_cell.length_a   1.000
_cell.length_b   1.000
_cell.length_c   1.000
_cell.angle_alpha   90.00
_cell.angle_beta   90.00
_cell.angle_gamma   90.00
#
_symmetry.space_group_name_H-M   'P 1'
#
loop_
_entity.id
_entity.type
_entity.pdbx_description
1 polymer ?
#
loop_
_entity_poly.entity_id
_entity_poly.type
_entity_poly.pdbx_seq_one_letter_code
_entity_poly.pdbx_strand_id
1 'polypeptide(L)'
;MNKKRSLRDAYSSALIELGQENENVVVLDADLALSTKTKRFGTVFPERFFDCGIAEANMMGTAAGLASCGKIVFVSTFAVFATGRSYDAIRQSIAYPALNVKIVATHAGISVGGDGASHQMLEDIALMRVLPNMTVIAPADATEMEEVVPAIA
;
A
#
# COMPACT_ATOMS: atom_id res chain seq x y z
N MET A 1 -8.71 -16.03 -24.51
CA MET A 1 -9.51 -15.72 -23.30
C MET A 1 -8.69 -14.81 -22.42
N ASN A 2 -9.08 -13.54 -22.28
CA ASN A 2 -8.40 -12.60 -21.39
C ASN A 2 -8.57 -13.11 -19.95
N LYS A 3 -7.49 -13.57 -19.33
CA LYS A 3 -7.51 -14.08 -17.96
C LYS A 3 -7.73 -12.86 -17.05
N LYS A 4 -8.91 -12.75 -16.43
CA LYS A 4 -9.20 -11.68 -15.44
C LYS A 4 -8.14 -11.75 -14.34
N ARG A 5 -7.21 -10.79 -14.35
CA ARG A 5 -6.14 -10.64 -13.37
C ARG A 5 -6.67 -9.83 -12.18
N SER A 6 -6.32 -10.21 -10.97
CA SER A 6 -6.70 -9.41 -9.80
C SER A 6 -5.86 -8.13 -9.72
N LEU A 7 -6.43 -7.05 -9.19
CA LEU A 7 -5.71 -5.80 -8.91
C LEU A 7 -4.44 -6.04 -8.08
N ARG A 8 -4.50 -6.96 -7.12
CA ARG A 8 -3.35 -7.31 -6.26
C ARG A 8 -2.24 -8.02 -7.02
N ASP A 9 -2.58 -8.88 -7.98
CA ASP A 9 -1.58 -9.54 -8.82
C ASP A 9 -0.93 -8.56 -9.79
N ALA A 10 -1.71 -7.62 -10.33
CA ALA A 10 -1.24 -6.51 -11.17
C ALA A 10 -0.28 -5.60 -10.39
N TYR A 11 -0.72 -5.13 -9.22
CA TYR A 11 0.09 -4.38 -8.26
C TYR A 11 1.45 -5.03 -8.02
N SER A 12 1.45 -6.31 -7.67
CA SER A 12 2.69 -7.03 -7.38
C SER A 12 3.63 -7.13 -8.59
N SER A 13 3.12 -7.22 -9.81
CA SER A 13 3.99 -7.24 -11.00
C SER A 13 4.59 -5.87 -11.27
N ALA A 14 3.75 -4.83 -11.29
CA ALA A 14 4.21 -3.48 -11.52
C ALA A 14 5.22 -3.03 -10.45
N LEU A 15 5.03 -3.44 -9.20
CA LEU A 15 5.96 -3.16 -8.12
C LEU A 15 7.32 -3.86 -8.31
N ILE A 16 7.33 -5.09 -8.85
CA ILE A 16 8.58 -5.80 -9.16
C ILE A 16 9.29 -5.12 -10.33
N GLU A 17 8.58 -4.78 -11.40
CA GLU A 17 9.12 -4.07 -12.57
C GLU A 17 9.72 -2.71 -12.15
N LEU A 18 8.96 -1.91 -11.39
CA LEU A 18 9.45 -0.66 -10.81
C LEU A 18 10.68 -0.88 -9.91
N GLY A 19 10.71 -1.95 -9.13
CA GLY A 19 11.86 -2.32 -8.31
C GLY A 19 13.11 -2.68 -9.12
N GLN A 20 12.96 -3.25 -10.33
CA GLN A 20 14.09 -3.54 -11.22
C GLN A 20 14.71 -2.26 -11.77
N GLU A 21 13.90 -1.25 -12.04
CA GLU A 21 14.32 0.02 -12.63
C GLU A 21 14.84 1.01 -11.61
N ASN A 22 14.38 0.92 -10.34
CA ASN A 22 14.71 1.88 -9.30
C ASN A 22 15.07 1.22 -7.97
N GLU A 23 16.34 1.35 -7.57
CA GLU A 23 16.89 0.80 -6.32
C GLU A 23 16.36 1.49 -5.05
N ASN A 24 15.76 2.68 -5.16
CA ASN A 24 15.18 3.41 -4.02
C ASN A 24 13.78 2.95 -3.64
N VAL A 25 13.16 2.09 -4.45
CA VAL A 25 11.86 1.48 -4.13
C VAL A 25 12.04 0.48 -2.99
N VAL A 26 11.26 0.66 -1.93
CA VAL A 26 11.18 -0.26 -0.79
C VAL A 26 9.73 -0.58 -0.47
N VAL A 27 9.49 -1.79 0.03
CA VAL A 27 8.14 -2.30 0.28
C VAL A 27 8.01 -2.73 1.73
N LEU A 28 6.97 -2.23 2.40
CA LEU A 28 6.64 -2.57 3.78
C LEU A 28 5.30 -3.32 3.78
N ASP A 29 5.21 -4.38 4.58
CA ASP A 29 3.98 -5.13 4.82
C ASP A 29 3.79 -5.40 6.32
N ALA A 30 2.61 -5.86 6.71
CA ALA A 30 2.22 -6.05 8.11
C ALA A 30 1.67 -7.47 8.35
N ASP A 31 2.52 -8.48 8.12
CA ASP A 31 2.15 -9.92 8.18
C ASP A 31 0.97 -10.31 7.27
N LEU A 32 0.75 -9.58 6.17
CA LEU A 32 -0.31 -9.83 5.20
C LEU A 32 0.23 -10.04 3.78
N ALA A 33 1.54 -10.22 3.63
CA ALA A 33 2.27 -10.22 2.36
C ALA A 33 1.77 -11.26 1.34
N LEU A 34 1.23 -12.39 1.83
CA LEU A 34 0.58 -13.40 0.98
C LEU A 34 -0.76 -12.91 0.39
N SER A 35 -1.52 -12.14 1.18
CA SER A 35 -2.83 -11.60 0.84
C SER A 35 -2.73 -10.32 0.03
N THR A 36 -1.81 -9.43 0.36
CA THR A 36 -1.50 -8.19 -0.38
C THR A 36 -0.71 -8.46 -1.67
N LYS A 37 -0.11 -9.65 -1.78
CA LYS A 37 0.79 -10.11 -2.86
C LYS A 37 2.19 -9.50 -2.85
N THR A 38 2.54 -8.68 -1.86
CA THR A 38 3.89 -8.09 -1.73
C THR A 38 4.98 -9.11 -1.43
N LYS A 39 4.64 -10.33 -0.95
CA LYS A 39 5.62 -11.41 -0.75
C LYS A 39 6.42 -11.73 -2.01
N ARG A 40 5.81 -11.54 -3.19
CA ARG A 40 6.51 -11.70 -4.48
C ARG A 40 7.63 -10.68 -4.65
N PHE A 41 7.43 -9.42 -4.26
CA PHE A 41 8.49 -8.41 -4.26
C PHE A 41 9.61 -8.80 -3.30
N GLY A 42 9.28 -9.20 -2.06
CA GLY A 42 10.28 -9.66 -1.09
C GLY A 42 11.05 -10.91 -1.47
N THR A 43 10.51 -11.73 -2.37
CA THR A 43 11.23 -12.88 -2.94
C THR A 43 12.30 -12.43 -3.94
N VAL A 44 12.04 -11.36 -4.71
CA VAL A 44 12.97 -10.82 -5.71
C VAL A 44 13.97 -9.85 -5.08
N PHE A 45 13.54 -9.05 -4.11
CA PHE A 45 14.32 -7.99 -3.46
C PHE A 45 14.25 -8.10 -1.94
N PRO A 46 14.84 -9.15 -1.33
CA PRO A 46 14.72 -9.40 0.11
C PRO A 46 15.26 -8.24 0.96
N GLU A 47 16.35 -7.60 0.54
CA GLU A 47 16.96 -6.45 1.24
C GLU A 47 16.14 -5.14 1.15
N ARG A 48 15.07 -5.12 0.35
CA ARG A 48 14.19 -3.95 0.16
C ARG A 48 12.73 -4.24 0.53
N PHE A 49 12.49 -5.37 1.18
CA PHE A 49 11.19 -5.77 1.69
C PHE A 49 11.25 -5.91 3.20
N PHE A 50 10.36 -5.21 3.89
CA PHE A 50 10.34 -5.17 5.35
C PHE A 50 8.95 -5.59 5.86
N ASP A 51 8.87 -6.78 6.46
CA ASP A 51 7.69 -7.18 7.21
C ASP A 51 7.75 -6.57 8.60
N CYS A 52 6.81 -5.68 8.91
CA CYS A 52 6.72 -4.97 10.18
C CYS A 52 5.86 -5.70 11.22
N GLY A 53 5.34 -6.90 10.90
CA GLY A 53 4.39 -7.63 11.74
C GLY A 53 3.04 -6.92 11.86
N ILE A 54 2.19 -7.37 12.80
CA ILE A 54 0.85 -6.81 13.04
C ILE A 54 0.96 -5.48 13.82
N ALA A 55 1.60 -4.48 13.20
CA ALA A 55 1.96 -3.20 13.80
C ALA A 55 1.82 -2.06 12.79
N GLU A 56 0.64 -1.88 12.20
CA GLU A 56 0.44 -0.98 11.05
C GLU A 56 0.74 0.49 11.38
N ALA A 57 0.40 0.95 12.60
CA ALA A 57 0.72 2.32 13.01
C ALA A 57 2.25 2.54 13.10
N ASN A 58 3.00 1.56 13.61
CA ASN A 58 4.46 1.60 13.62
C ASN A 58 5.01 1.54 12.19
N MET A 59 4.45 0.68 11.34
CA MET A 59 4.81 0.56 9.92
C MET A 59 4.67 1.90 9.18
N MET A 60 3.61 2.68 9.44
CA MET A 60 3.45 4.03 8.86
C MET A 60 4.54 5.00 9.33
N GLY A 61 4.94 4.93 10.60
CA GLY A 61 6.07 5.70 11.13
C GLY A 61 7.41 5.31 10.49
N THR A 62 7.66 4.02 10.36
CA THR A 62 8.84 3.50 9.63
C THR A 62 8.85 3.95 8.18
N ALA A 63 7.69 3.92 7.51
CA ALA A 63 7.55 4.39 6.13
C ALA A 63 7.87 5.88 6.01
N ALA A 64 7.38 6.71 6.92
CA ALA A 64 7.72 8.13 6.98
C ALA A 64 9.25 8.34 7.15
N GLY A 65 9.90 7.60 8.04
CA GLY A 65 11.35 7.67 8.24
C GLY A 65 12.16 7.25 7.01
N LEU A 66 11.74 6.19 6.30
CA LEU A 66 12.40 5.77 5.07
C LEU A 66 12.20 6.80 3.94
N ALA A 67 11.00 7.36 3.82
CA ALA A 67 10.71 8.38 2.81
C ALA A 67 11.51 9.67 3.03
N SER A 68 11.69 10.10 4.29
CA SER A 68 12.53 11.26 4.60
C SER A 68 14.02 11.04 4.29
N CYS A 69 14.45 9.79 4.22
CA CYS A 69 15.79 9.37 3.78
C CYS A 69 15.90 9.15 2.25
N GLY A 70 14.93 9.63 1.46
CA GLY A 70 14.96 9.56 0.00
C GLY A 70 14.51 8.24 -0.61
N LYS A 71 13.89 7.34 0.18
CA LYS A 71 13.29 6.12 -0.35
C LYS A 71 11.90 6.36 -0.93
N ILE A 72 11.56 5.55 -1.92
CA ILE A 72 10.24 5.48 -2.55
C ILE A 72 9.51 4.34 -1.84
N VAL A 73 8.65 4.68 -0.89
CA VAL A 73 8.09 3.68 0.03
C VAL A 73 6.70 3.25 -0.41
N PHE A 74 6.49 1.95 -0.60
CA PHE A 74 5.16 1.35 -0.75
C PHE A 74 4.81 0.56 0.51
N VAL A 75 3.77 0.99 1.23
CA VAL A 75 3.23 0.28 2.40
C VAL A 75 1.97 -0.46 2.00
N SER A 76 1.88 -1.75 2.34
CA SER A 76 0.75 -2.61 1.98
C SER A 76 0.15 -3.29 3.20
N THR A 77 -1.16 -3.17 3.36
CA THR A 77 -1.96 -3.89 4.37
C THR A 77 -3.42 -3.84 3.92
N PHE A 78 -4.37 -4.23 4.77
CA PHE A 78 -5.80 -4.12 4.46
C PHE A 78 -6.32 -2.72 4.78
N ALA A 79 -7.37 -2.28 4.08
CA ALA A 79 -7.90 -0.94 4.18
C ALA A 79 -8.30 -0.55 5.61
N VAL A 80 -8.90 -1.47 6.36
CA VAL A 80 -9.29 -1.25 7.77
C VAL A 80 -8.07 -0.99 8.67
N PHE A 81 -6.94 -1.63 8.39
CA PHE A 81 -5.72 -1.48 9.20
C PHE A 81 -4.88 -0.29 8.74
N ALA A 82 -4.79 -0.06 7.43
CA ALA A 82 -4.11 1.10 6.87
C ALA A 82 -4.82 2.39 7.30
N THR A 83 -6.09 2.54 6.91
CA THR A 83 -6.78 3.84 6.99
C THR A 83 -7.54 4.04 8.30
N GLY A 84 -8.00 2.96 8.94
CA GLY A 84 -8.67 3.01 10.23
C GLY A 84 -7.66 2.99 11.39
N ARG A 85 -7.02 1.83 11.62
CA ARG A 85 -6.10 1.64 12.75
C ARG A 85 -4.91 2.60 12.76
N SER A 86 -4.40 2.99 11.58
CA SER A 86 -3.19 3.82 11.47
C SER A 86 -3.46 5.28 11.09
N TYR A 87 -4.71 5.74 11.23
CA TYR A 87 -5.14 7.06 10.75
C TYR A 87 -4.28 8.22 11.26
N ASP A 88 -4.04 8.28 12.58
CA ASP A 88 -3.25 9.36 13.19
C ASP A 88 -1.79 9.35 12.72
N ALA A 89 -1.18 8.16 12.60
CA ALA A 89 0.17 8.00 12.08
C ALA A 89 0.28 8.48 10.62
N ILE A 90 -0.70 8.17 9.77
CA ILE A 90 -0.76 8.70 8.40
C ILE A 90 -0.89 10.22 8.42
N ARG A 91 -1.84 10.75 9.19
CA ARG A 91 -2.12 12.19 9.27
C ARG A 91 -0.89 12.99 9.68
N GLN A 92 -0.29 12.62 10.82
CA GLN A 92 0.75 13.40 11.46
C GLN A 92 2.12 13.18 10.84
N SER A 93 2.45 11.94 10.49
CA SER A 93 3.82 11.57 10.07
C SER A 93 4.00 11.51 8.56
N ILE A 94 2.92 11.40 7.77
CA ILE A 94 3.01 11.27 6.30
C ILE A 94 2.37 12.47 5.60
N ALA A 95 1.07 12.69 5.84
CA ALA A 95 0.28 13.66 5.10
C ALA A 95 0.66 15.11 5.42
N TYR A 96 0.75 15.45 6.71
CA TYR A 96 1.14 16.80 7.14
C TYR A 96 2.54 17.23 6.63
N PRO A 97 3.60 16.42 6.74
CA PRO A 97 4.92 16.75 6.19
C PRO A 97 5.05 16.50 4.67
N ALA A 98 3.99 16.04 3.99
CA ALA A 98 3.98 15.72 2.56
C ALA A 98 5.10 14.76 2.12
N LEU A 99 5.30 13.67 2.86
CA LEU A 99 6.34 12.68 2.56
C LEU A 99 5.94 11.74 1.42
N ASN A 100 6.93 11.25 0.66
CA ASN A 100 6.75 10.34 -0.47
C ASN A 100 6.46 8.89 -0.01
N VAL A 101 5.25 8.65 0.48
CA VAL A 101 4.77 7.33 0.91
C VAL A 101 3.52 6.94 0.14
N LYS A 102 3.52 5.73 -0.43
CA LYS A 102 2.43 5.15 -1.20
C LYS A 102 1.73 4.11 -0.35
N ILE A 103 0.51 4.40 0.08
CA ILE A 103 -0.29 3.49 0.92
C ILE A 103 -1.22 2.69 0.01
N VAL A 104 -0.89 1.41 -0.19
CA VAL A 104 -1.66 0.47 -1.00
C VAL A 104 -2.55 -0.37 -0.08
N ALA A 105 -3.72 0.19 0.21
CA ALA A 105 -4.77 -0.42 1.04
C ALA A 105 -5.59 -1.44 0.24
N THR A 106 -5.37 -2.73 0.50
CA THR A 106 -6.11 -3.82 -0.17
C THR A 106 -7.39 -4.18 0.60
N HIS A 107 -8.27 -5.02 0.02
CA HIS A 107 -9.51 -5.49 0.67
C HIS A 107 -10.43 -4.35 1.13
N ALA A 108 -10.47 -3.25 0.38
CA ALA A 108 -11.41 -2.16 0.60
C ALA A 108 -12.85 -2.56 0.25
N GLY A 109 -13.80 -1.85 0.85
CA GLY A 109 -15.22 -2.03 0.58
C GLY A 109 -15.77 -3.38 1.03
N ILE A 110 -16.87 -3.80 0.39
CA ILE A 110 -17.61 -5.03 0.74
C ILE A 110 -17.01 -6.31 0.13
N SER A 111 -16.11 -6.17 -0.83
CA SER A 111 -15.60 -7.27 -1.67
C SER A 111 -14.73 -8.29 -0.93
N VAL A 112 -14.30 -7.97 0.30
CA VAL A 112 -13.62 -8.92 1.20
C VAL A 112 -14.49 -10.13 1.52
N GLY A 113 -15.83 -9.99 1.48
CA GLY A 113 -16.77 -11.10 1.61
C GLY A 113 -16.85 -11.66 3.02
N GLY A 114 -16.41 -12.91 3.19
CA GLY A 114 -16.65 -13.74 4.40
C GLY A 114 -16.01 -13.23 5.69
N ASP A 115 -15.00 -12.38 5.60
CA ASP A 115 -14.32 -11.79 6.77
C ASP A 115 -15.23 -10.82 7.55
N GLY A 116 -16.31 -10.35 6.91
CA GLY A 116 -17.39 -9.62 7.56
C GLY A 116 -17.06 -8.18 7.94
N ALA A 117 -17.94 -7.59 8.75
CA ALA A 117 -17.95 -6.15 9.03
C ALA A 117 -16.64 -5.62 9.66
N SER A 118 -15.87 -6.46 10.35
CA SER A 118 -14.58 -6.06 10.93
C SER A 118 -13.49 -5.82 9.89
N HIS A 119 -13.64 -6.32 8.67
CA HIS A 119 -12.67 -6.18 7.57
C HIS A 119 -13.19 -5.32 6.42
N GLN A 120 -14.49 -4.98 6.43
CA GLN A 120 -15.13 -4.14 5.42
C GLN A 120 -14.92 -2.67 5.77
N MET A 121 -13.88 -2.06 5.24
CA MET A 121 -13.64 -0.62 5.37
C MET A 121 -14.46 0.13 4.32
N LEU A 122 -15.48 0.88 4.75
CA LEU A 122 -16.40 1.62 3.86
C LEU A 122 -16.10 3.13 3.86
N GLU A 123 -15.31 3.58 4.82
CA GLU A 123 -15.00 4.97 5.11
C GLU A 123 -13.55 5.35 4.78
N ASP A 124 -12.77 4.44 4.18
CA ASP A 124 -11.37 4.65 3.78
C ASP A 124 -11.18 5.89 2.89
N ILE A 125 -11.99 6.02 1.83
CA ILE A 125 -11.93 7.19 0.93
C ILE A 125 -12.29 8.46 1.68
N ALA A 126 -13.28 8.44 2.58
CA ALA A 126 -13.68 9.61 3.34
C ALA A 126 -12.56 10.06 4.30
N LEU A 127 -11.95 9.11 5.01
CA LEU A 127 -10.84 9.35 5.92
C LEU A 127 -9.61 9.89 5.20
N MET A 128 -9.22 9.29 4.07
CA MET A 128 -8.02 9.70 3.35
C MET A 128 -8.21 11.02 2.59
N ARG A 129 -9.41 11.27 2.02
CA ARG A 129 -9.69 12.48 1.23
C ARG A 129 -9.72 13.77 2.07
N VAL A 130 -9.98 13.68 3.37
CA VAL A 130 -9.99 14.88 4.25
C VAL A 130 -8.59 15.28 4.73
N LEU A 131 -7.57 14.44 4.50
CA LEU A 131 -6.19 14.75 4.88
C LEU A 131 -5.54 15.73 3.88
N PRO A 132 -4.82 16.77 4.35
CA PRO A 132 -4.06 17.64 3.46
C PRO A 132 -2.94 16.86 2.77
N ASN A 133 -2.60 17.26 1.54
CA ASN A 133 -1.54 16.65 0.70
C ASN A 133 -1.77 15.17 0.33
N MET A 134 -2.89 14.56 0.72
CA MET A 134 -3.21 13.18 0.39
C MET A 134 -3.87 13.10 -1.00
N THR A 135 -3.32 12.26 -1.86
CA THR A 135 -3.95 11.90 -3.14
C THR A 135 -4.58 10.52 -2.99
N VAL A 136 -5.87 10.41 -3.35
CA VAL A 136 -6.62 9.16 -3.28
C VAL A 136 -6.86 8.65 -4.70
N ILE A 137 -6.41 7.43 -4.98
CA ILE A 137 -6.54 6.76 -6.28
C ILE A 137 -7.26 5.42 -6.06
N ALA A 138 -8.27 5.12 -6.89
CA ALA A 138 -9.05 3.89 -6.82
C ALA A 138 -9.08 3.20 -8.19
N PRO A 139 -8.07 2.37 -8.53
CA PRO A 139 -7.97 1.71 -9.83
C PRO A 139 -9.15 0.78 -10.09
N ALA A 140 -9.72 0.85 -11.29
CA ALA A 140 -10.87 0.08 -11.72
C ALA A 140 -10.50 -1.34 -12.17
N ASP A 141 -9.32 -1.53 -12.77
CA ASP A 141 -8.87 -2.81 -13.27
C ASP A 141 -7.33 -3.01 -13.19
N ALA A 142 -6.90 -4.20 -13.62
CA ALA A 142 -5.50 -4.60 -13.59
C ALA A 142 -4.60 -3.70 -14.47
N THR A 143 -5.12 -3.21 -15.60
CA THR A 143 -4.35 -2.35 -16.51
C THR A 143 -4.12 -1.00 -15.87
N GLU A 144 -5.16 -0.38 -15.30
CA GLU A 144 -5.01 0.89 -14.58
C GLU A 144 -4.07 0.73 -13.37
N MET A 145 -4.14 -0.40 -12.65
CA MET A 145 -3.21 -0.66 -11.54
C MET A 145 -1.75 -0.76 -12.00
N GLU A 146 -1.49 -1.38 -13.16
CA GLU A 146 -0.14 -1.49 -13.74
C GLU A 146 0.42 -0.13 -14.15
N GLU A 147 -0.41 0.79 -14.62
CA GLU A 147 -0.02 2.15 -14.99
C GLU A 147 0.15 3.08 -13.78
N VAL A 148 -0.72 2.95 -12.77
CA VAL A 148 -0.70 3.82 -11.58
C VAL A 148 0.58 3.64 -10.77
N VAL A 149 1.04 2.40 -10.56
CA VAL A 149 2.20 2.10 -9.70
C VAL A 149 3.47 2.88 -10.09
N PRO A 150 3.95 2.85 -11.35
CA PRO A 150 5.10 3.65 -11.75
C PRO A 150 4.80 5.16 -11.78
N ALA A 151 3.57 5.57 -12.08
CA ALA A 151 3.19 6.99 -12.15
C ALA A 151 3.24 7.70 -10.79
N ILE A 152 3.07 6.97 -9.69
CA ILE A 152 3.08 7.51 -8.32
C ILE A 152 4.40 7.27 -7.58
N ALA A 153 5.42 6.70 -8.24
CA ALA A 153 6.70 6.35 -7.61
C ALA A 153 7.49 7.59 -7.15
#